data_AF-A0A2A4TCZ5-F1
#
_entry.id   AF-A0A2A4TCZ5-F1
#
_cell.length_a   1.000
_cell.length_b   1.000
_cell.length_c   1.000
_cell.angle_alpha   90.00
_cell.angle_beta   90.00
_cell.angle_gamma   90.00
#
_symmetry.space_group_name_H-M   'P 1'
#
loop_
_entity.id
_entity.type
_entity.pdbx_description
1 polymer ?
#
loop_
_entity_poly.entity_id
_entity_poly.type
_entity_poly.pdbx_seq_one_letter_code
_entity_poly.pdbx_strand_id
1 'polypeptide(L)'
;MPDFAEILGAIPKWLKTALVIIITVAMIGLAWFFVASVKKVPEEHRKQIAQRDFISAITDHLTGPLQTDKTSPAQIDIDELGEFSPAVGLVEIVHKTSSISNTNLSKEYIEIRAGKRNAQPVNISNWSLQSMISGNWIGLPLGALNYRVGEVNELADIYLRPGESAIIATRQSPVGVSFKVNSCSGFLEDSQEFAPALNTSCVDPSEILPPTIENIRTYGDACVKFAENFKTCSYITSNSPGYSGLSRACIDYIQPRFTYNYCSGIQEESSKEWRVFLNQNNTLWKENYEVIRLMDEKHRTVDVINY
;
A
#
# COMPACT_ATOMS: atom_id res chain seq x y z
N MET A 1 38.81 20.45 -6.09
CA MET A 1 38.47 19.72 -7.33
C MET A 1 38.68 20.70 -8.47
N PRO A 2 39.54 20.42 -9.46
CA PRO A 2 39.73 21.35 -10.57
C PRO A 2 38.46 21.43 -11.40
N ASP A 3 38.14 22.64 -11.83
CA ASP A 3 36.98 22.96 -12.66
C ASP A 3 37.12 22.25 -14.02
N PHE A 4 36.07 21.57 -14.45
CA PHE A 4 36.04 20.76 -15.68
C PHE A 4 36.37 21.60 -16.93
N ALA A 5 36.19 22.93 -16.84
CA ALA A 5 36.55 23.89 -17.87
C ALA A 5 38.08 24.02 -18.11
N GLU A 6 38.92 23.84 -17.09
CA GLU A 6 40.39 23.96 -17.23
C GLU A 6 40.99 22.76 -17.98
N ILE A 7 40.42 21.57 -17.82
CA ILE A 7 40.94 20.33 -18.45
C ILE A 7 40.69 20.35 -19.97
N LEU A 8 39.61 20.99 -20.42
CA LEU A 8 39.29 21.11 -21.84
C LEU A 8 40.14 22.16 -22.59
N GLY A 9 40.84 23.04 -21.87
CA GLY A 9 41.72 24.06 -22.44
C GLY A 9 43.00 23.50 -23.08
N ALA A 10 43.51 22.38 -22.57
CA ALA A 10 44.79 21.80 -22.99
C ALA A 10 44.71 20.88 -24.22
N ILE A 11 43.51 20.65 -24.76
CA ILE A 11 43.33 19.73 -25.88
C ILE A 11 43.68 20.43 -27.21
N PRO A 12 44.61 19.88 -28.02
CA PRO A 12 44.96 20.42 -29.33
C PRO A 12 43.72 20.58 -30.22
N LYS A 13 43.65 21.70 -30.97
CA LYS A 13 42.50 22.02 -31.85
C LYS A 13 42.10 20.84 -32.76
N TRP A 14 43.08 20.14 -33.34
CA TRP A 14 42.83 19.00 -34.22
C TRP A 14 42.12 17.82 -33.53
N LEU A 15 42.40 17.59 -32.24
CA LEU A 15 41.77 16.52 -31.48
C LEU A 15 40.33 16.86 -31.11
N LYS A 16 40.03 18.14 -30.84
CA LYS A 16 38.64 18.62 -30.66
C LYS A 16 37.82 18.42 -31.92
N THR A 17 38.39 18.73 -33.09
CA THR A 17 37.71 18.53 -34.38
C THR A 17 37.47 17.05 -34.66
N ALA A 18 38.46 16.18 -34.38
CA ALA A 18 38.31 14.74 -34.54
C ALA A 18 37.21 14.16 -33.64
N LEU A 19 37.12 14.61 -32.38
CA LEU A 19 36.14 14.11 -31.41
C LEU A 19 34.70 14.52 -31.79
N VAL A 20 34.51 15.75 -32.29
CA VAL A 20 33.21 16.19 -32.83
C VAL A 20 32.81 15.35 -34.05
N ILE A 21 33.74 15.06 -34.96
CA ILE A 21 33.45 14.22 -36.15
C ILE A 21 33.05 12.80 -35.72
N ILE A 22 33.77 12.20 -34.76
CA ILE A 22 33.46 10.85 -34.25
C ILE A 22 32.08 10.80 -33.61
N ILE A 23 31.74 11.76 -32.74
CA ILE A 23 30.41 11.84 -32.10
C ILE A 23 29.31 12.02 -33.16
N THR A 24 29.55 12.87 -34.17
CA THR A 24 28.56 13.12 -35.22
C THR A 24 28.32 11.86 -36.07
N VAL A 25 29.38 11.14 -36.45
CA VAL A 25 29.27 9.87 -37.19
C VAL A 25 28.57 8.80 -36.36
N ALA A 26 28.86 8.71 -35.05
CA ALA A 26 28.19 7.79 -34.14
C ALA A 26 26.68 8.07 -34.01
N MET A 27 26.30 9.36 -33.90
CA MET A 27 24.89 9.78 -33.83
C MET A 27 24.15 9.47 -35.14
N ILE A 28 24.79 9.72 -36.29
CA ILE A 28 24.21 9.37 -37.60
C ILE A 28 24.07 7.85 -37.75
N GLY A 29 25.06 7.07 -37.32
CA GLY A 29 25.02 5.61 -37.34
C GLY A 29 23.89 5.04 -36.46
N LEU A 30 23.71 5.59 -35.24
CA LEU A 30 22.62 5.22 -34.34
C LEU A 30 21.25 5.58 -34.94
N ALA A 31 21.10 6.77 -35.52
CA ALA A 31 19.86 7.16 -36.18
C ALA A 31 19.53 6.24 -37.37
N TRP A 32 20.54 5.87 -38.17
CA TRP A 32 20.37 4.92 -39.27
C TRP A 32 19.98 3.53 -38.78
N PHE A 33 20.56 3.07 -37.67
CA PHE A 33 20.22 1.78 -37.06
C PHE A 33 18.77 1.75 -36.53
N PHE A 34 18.30 2.84 -35.92
CA PHE A 34 16.90 2.96 -35.49
C PHE A 34 15.93 2.98 -36.67
N VAL A 35 16.23 3.72 -37.75
CA VAL A 35 15.39 3.75 -38.96
C VAL A 35 15.38 2.39 -39.68
N ALA A 36 16.53 1.69 -39.74
CA ALA A 36 16.61 0.36 -40.33
C ALA A 36 15.86 -0.70 -39.50
N SER A 37 15.82 -0.55 -38.17
CA SER A 37 15.11 -1.45 -37.26
C SER A 37 13.58 -1.32 -37.34
N VAL A 38 13.06 -0.19 -37.82
CA VAL A 38 11.61 0.02 -38.01
C VAL A 38 11.08 -0.59 -39.33
N LYS A 39 11.95 -0.95 -40.29
CA LYS A 39 11.53 -1.41 -41.64
C LYS A 39 11.35 -2.92 -41.84
N LYS A 40 11.29 -3.73 -40.78
CA LYS A 40 10.89 -5.15 -40.89
C LYS A 40 9.87 -5.54 -39.82
N VAL A 41 8.64 -5.05 -39.98
CA VAL A 41 7.47 -5.70 -39.38
C VAL A 41 6.57 -6.14 -40.55
N PRO A 42 6.40 -7.45 -40.78
CA PRO A 42 5.48 -7.97 -41.78
C PRO A 42 4.06 -7.44 -41.54
N GLU A 43 3.42 -6.95 -42.60
CA GLU A 43 2.14 -6.24 -42.59
C GLU A 43 0.93 -7.16 -42.33
N GLU A 44 1.16 -8.41 -41.89
CA GLU A 44 0.13 -9.43 -41.68
C GLU A 44 -0.24 -9.68 -40.20
N HIS A 45 0.36 -8.98 -39.24
CA HIS A 45 0.07 -9.15 -37.80
C HIS A 45 -0.54 -7.92 -37.11
N ARG A 46 -0.87 -6.86 -37.85
CA ARG A 46 -1.36 -5.58 -37.28
C ARG A 46 -2.83 -5.60 -36.82
N LYS A 47 -3.57 -6.69 -36.99
CA LYS A 47 -5.00 -6.80 -36.60
C LYS A 47 -5.30 -7.80 -35.48
N GLN A 48 -4.30 -8.43 -34.84
CA GLN A 48 -4.57 -9.41 -33.77
C GLN A 48 -3.88 -9.15 -32.43
N ILE A 49 -3.02 -8.13 -32.32
CA ILE A 49 -2.25 -7.88 -31.09
C ILE A 49 -2.87 -6.77 -30.21
N ALA A 50 -3.79 -5.95 -30.74
CA ALA A 50 -4.44 -4.88 -29.97
C ALA A 50 -5.73 -5.31 -29.23
N GLN A 51 -6.16 -6.57 -29.36
CA GLN A 51 -7.48 -7.00 -28.87
C GLN A 51 -7.45 -8.28 -28.02
N ARG A 52 -6.31 -8.98 -27.92
CA ARG A 52 -6.25 -10.30 -27.26
C ARG A 52 -5.73 -10.32 -25.84
N ASP A 53 -5.08 -9.27 -25.36
CA ASP A 53 -4.53 -9.25 -23.99
C ASP A 53 -5.37 -8.43 -22.99
N PHE A 54 -6.31 -7.60 -23.47
CA PHE A 54 -7.22 -6.85 -22.60
C PHE A 54 -8.49 -7.64 -22.26
N ILE A 55 -9.01 -8.44 -23.21
CA ILE A 55 -10.26 -9.16 -23.01
C ILE A 55 -10.06 -10.36 -22.07
N SER A 56 -8.92 -11.05 -22.05
CA SER A 56 -8.76 -12.20 -21.14
C SER A 56 -8.73 -11.81 -19.66
N ALA A 57 -8.13 -10.66 -19.32
CA ALA A 57 -8.09 -10.16 -17.94
C ALA A 57 -9.48 -9.72 -17.43
N ILE A 58 -10.35 -9.25 -18.34
CA ILE A 58 -11.74 -8.87 -18.01
C ILE A 58 -12.67 -10.11 -18.05
N THR A 59 -12.37 -11.11 -18.88
CA THR A 59 -13.27 -12.26 -19.09
C THR A 59 -13.10 -13.37 -18.05
N ASP A 60 -11.92 -13.53 -17.44
CA ASP A 60 -11.69 -14.59 -16.43
C ASP A 60 -12.48 -14.35 -15.11
N HIS A 61 -13.00 -13.14 -14.90
CA HIS A 61 -13.91 -12.85 -13.78
C HIS A 61 -15.38 -13.23 -14.04
N LEU A 62 -15.74 -13.67 -15.25
CA LEU A 62 -17.12 -13.98 -15.65
C LEU A 62 -17.50 -15.47 -15.60
N THR A 63 -16.59 -16.37 -15.19
CA THR A 63 -16.88 -17.82 -15.12
C THR A 63 -16.57 -18.47 -13.76
N GLY A 64 -16.66 -17.70 -12.67
CA GLY A 64 -16.68 -18.27 -11.32
C GLY A 64 -17.98 -19.06 -11.05
N PRO A 65 -17.94 -20.12 -10.22
CA PRO A 65 -19.12 -20.93 -9.92
C PRO A 65 -20.21 -20.07 -9.27
N LEU A 66 -21.43 -20.21 -9.82
CA LEU A 66 -22.69 -19.57 -9.44
C LEU A 66 -22.80 -19.27 -7.94
N GLN A 67 -22.48 -18.03 -7.55
CA GLN A 67 -23.14 -17.39 -6.42
C GLN A 67 -24.41 -16.71 -6.96
N THR A 68 -25.54 -17.11 -6.41
CA THR A 68 -26.85 -16.53 -6.69
C THR A 68 -26.94 -15.15 -6.04
N ASP A 69 -26.35 -14.14 -6.67
CA ASP A 69 -26.75 -12.76 -6.44
C ASP A 69 -27.54 -12.26 -7.66
N LYS A 70 -28.73 -11.72 -7.40
CA LYS A 70 -29.87 -11.74 -8.34
C LYS A 70 -30.02 -10.46 -9.16
N THR A 71 -28.96 -9.69 -9.31
CA THR A 71 -29.02 -8.36 -9.93
C THR A 71 -27.93 -8.24 -11.00
N SER A 72 -28.32 -7.85 -12.21
CA SER A 72 -27.36 -7.58 -13.29
C SER A 72 -26.58 -6.30 -12.96
N PRO A 73 -25.25 -6.27 -13.15
CA PRO A 73 -24.44 -5.10 -12.83
C PRO A 73 -24.82 -3.89 -13.70
N ALA A 74 -24.53 -2.69 -13.21
CA ALA A 74 -24.66 -1.46 -13.99
C ALA A 74 -23.84 -1.55 -15.30
N GLN A 75 -24.47 -1.19 -16.42
CA GLN A 75 -23.80 -1.12 -17.74
C GLN A 75 -23.14 0.25 -17.91
N ILE A 76 -21.91 0.25 -18.43
CA ILE A 76 -21.09 1.46 -18.62
C ILE A 76 -20.46 1.37 -20.00
N ASP A 77 -20.49 2.46 -20.76
CA ASP A 77 -19.75 2.56 -22.00
C ASP A 77 -18.30 3.01 -21.71
N ILE A 78 -17.33 2.50 -22.49
CA ILE A 78 -15.92 2.86 -22.35
C ILE A 78 -15.71 4.37 -22.55
N ASP A 79 -16.52 5.01 -23.38
CA ASP A 79 -16.45 6.45 -23.64
C ASP A 79 -16.84 7.28 -22.39
N GLU A 80 -17.67 6.72 -21.49
CA GLU A 80 -18.06 7.37 -20.24
C GLU A 80 -16.94 7.32 -19.18
N LEU A 81 -15.94 6.43 -19.37
CA LEU A 81 -14.82 6.28 -18.45
C LEU A 81 -13.78 7.41 -18.57
N GLY A 82 -13.84 8.21 -19.64
CA GLY A 82 -12.93 9.34 -19.85
C GLY A 82 -11.51 8.91 -20.26
N GLU A 83 -10.53 9.77 -19.98
CA GLU A 83 -9.13 9.46 -20.31
C GLU A 83 -8.56 8.42 -19.35
N PHE A 84 -7.80 7.46 -19.88
CA PHE A 84 -7.13 6.43 -19.09
C PHE A 84 -5.76 6.89 -18.57
N SER A 85 -5.45 6.50 -17.34
CA SER A 85 -4.17 6.78 -16.71
C SER A 85 -3.06 5.86 -17.26
N PRO A 86 -1.80 6.34 -17.34
CA PRO A 86 -0.64 5.46 -17.51
C PRO A 86 -0.47 4.41 -16.40
N ALA A 87 -1.18 4.57 -15.27
CA ALA A 87 -1.18 3.62 -14.17
C ALA A 87 -2.13 2.42 -14.37
N VAL A 88 -2.89 2.38 -15.47
CA VAL A 88 -3.76 1.23 -15.82
C VAL A 88 -2.93 -0.06 -15.84
N GLY A 89 -3.42 -1.09 -15.14
CA GLY A 89 -2.74 -2.39 -15.00
C GLY A 89 -1.55 -2.40 -14.05
N LEU A 90 -1.12 -1.25 -13.51
CA LEU A 90 -0.13 -1.18 -12.44
C LEU A 90 -0.79 -1.30 -11.07
N VAL A 91 -2.00 -0.75 -10.91
CA VAL A 91 -2.82 -0.89 -9.70
C VAL A 91 -4.22 -1.31 -10.14
N GLU A 92 -4.76 -2.30 -9.44
CA GLU A 92 -6.08 -2.89 -9.71
C GLU A 92 -6.92 -2.89 -8.43
N ILE A 93 -8.24 -2.79 -8.57
CA ILE A 93 -9.22 -3.01 -7.51
C ILE A 93 -9.41 -4.53 -7.39
N VAL A 94 -8.99 -5.12 -6.26
CA VAL A 94 -8.95 -6.59 -6.10
C VAL A 94 -10.09 -7.14 -5.26
N HIS A 95 -10.61 -6.34 -4.35
CA HIS A 95 -11.67 -6.76 -3.46
C HIS A 95 -12.59 -5.58 -3.17
N LYS A 96 -13.87 -5.91 -3.14
CA LYS A 96 -14.90 -5.12 -2.47
C LYS A 96 -15.54 -6.02 -1.44
N THR A 97 -15.91 -5.48 -0.28
CA THR A 97 -16.83 -6.23 0.56
C THR A 97 -18.16 -6.39 -0.15
N SER A 98 -18.46 -7.64 -0.49
CA SER A 98 -19.78 -8.11 -0.85
C SER A 98 -20.67 -8.08 0.40
N SER A 99 -21.84 -7.44 0.28
CA SER A 99 -22.94 -7.51 1.24
C SER A 99 -22.88 -6.54 2.42
N ILE A 100 -23.52 -5.38 2.26
CA ILE A 100 -23.83 -4.47 3.34
C ILE A 100 -25.13 -3.75 2.99
N SER A 101 -26.20 -4.06 3.71
CA SER A 101 -27.34 -3.15 3.74
C SER A 101 -26.83 -1.76 4.07
N ASN A 102 -27.28 -0.76 3.31
CA ASN A 102 -26.94 0.68 3.23
C ASN A 102 -26.51 1.50 4.49
N THR A 103 -26.04 0.90 5.59
CA THR A 103 -25.85 1.54 6.90
C THR A 103 -24.59 1.14 7.67
N ASN A 104 -23.85 0.07 7.31
CA ASN A 104 -22.67 -0.34 8.08
C ASN A 104 -21.33 0.12 7.48
N LEU A 105 -20.87 1.29 7.91
CA LEU A 105 -19.57 1.88 7.55
C LEU A 105 -18.36 0.99 7.82
N SER A 106 -18.41 0.12 8.84
CA SER A 106 -17.28 -0.76 9.16
C SER A 106 -17.04 -1.80 8.06
N LYS A 107 -18.01 -2.05 7.20
CA LYS A 107 -17.85 -2.98 6.10
C LYS A 107 -17.55 -2.28 4.77
N GLU A 108 -17.69 -0.95 4.70
CA GLU A 108 -17.51 -0.20 3.46
C GLU A 108 -16.04 0.16 3.22
N TYR A 109 -15.38 -0.67 2.42
CA TYR A 109 -14.02 -0.44 1.97
C TYR A 109 -13.77 -1.03 0.58
N ILE A 110 -12.73 -0.50 -0.06
CA ILE A 110 -12.20 -0.98 -1.34
C ILE A 110 -10.76 -1.39 -1.12
N GLU A 111 -10.37 -2.56 -1.60
CA GLU A 111 -8.98 -2.97 -1.63
C GLU A 111 -8.40 -2.74 -3.03
N ILE A 112 -7.31 -2.01 -3.09
CA ILE A 112 -6.49 -1.86 -4.29
C ILE A 112 -5.16 -2.57 -4.08
N ARG A 113 -4.58 -3.08 -5.16
CA ARG A 113 -3.30 -3.79 -5.13
C ARG A 113 -2.40 -3.38 -6.27
N ALA A 114 -1.13 -3.16 -5.96
CA ALA A 114 -0.11 -2.99 -6.97
C ALA A 114 0.28 -4.34 -7.59
N GLY A 115 0.39 -4.39 -8.92
CA GLY A 115 0.84 -5.55 -9.65
C GLY A 115 2.17 -6.09 -9.12
N LYS A 116 2.26 -7.40 -8.88
CA LYS A 116 3.49 -8.06 -8.38
C LYS A 116 4.69 -7.91 -9.32
N ARG A 117 4.44 -7.61 -10.59
CA ARG A 117 5.45 -7.44 -11.65
C ARG A 117 5.78 -5.98 -11.93
N ASN A 118 5.24 -5.03 -11.16
CA ASN A 118 5.59 -3.62 -11.31
C ASN A 118 7.10 -3.45 -11.12
N ALA A 119 7.74 -2.68 -12.00
CA ALA A 119 9.17 -2.44 -11.91
C ALA A 119 9.53 -1.45 -10.80
N GLN A 120 8.60 -0.56 -10.44
CA GLN A 120 8.78 0.49 -9.44
C GLN A 120 7.53 0.61 -8.57
N PRO A 121 7.65 1.16 -7.34
CA PRO A 121 6.49 1.51 -6.53
C PRO A 121 5.59 2.53 -7.25
N VAL A 122 4.28 2.42 -7.03
CA VAL A 122 3.29 3.36 -7.57
C VAL A 122 2.87 4.32 -6.46
N ASN A 123 3.00 5.63 -6.70
CA ASN A 123 2.46 6.64 -5.80
C ASN A 123 0.95 6.72 -6.02
N ILE A 124 0.17 6.49 -4.97
CA ILE A 124 -1.30 6.59 -4.98
C ILE A 124 -1.80 7.80 -4.19
N SER A 125 -0.91 8.67 -3.70
CA SER A 125 -1.31 9.92 -3.08
C SER A 125 -1.97 10.85 -4.08
N ASN A 126 -2.98 11.58 -3.61
CA ASN A 126 -3.81 12.47 -4.42
C ASN A 126 -4.60 11.77 -5.54
N TRP A 127 -4.59 10.44 -5.59
CA TRP A 127 -5.59 9.69 -6.35
C TRP A 127 -6.97 9.88 -5.72
N SER A 128 -8.02 9.47 -6.41
CA SER A 128 -9.38 9.61 -5.91
C SER A 128 -10.26 8.45 -6.30
N LEU A 129 -11.32 8.25 -5.52
CA LEU A 129 -12.43 7.36 -5.83
C LEU A 129 -13.63 8.20 -6.23
N GLN A 130 -14.35 7.79 -7.27
CA GLN A 130 -15.57 8.45 -7.71
C GLN A 130 -16.68 7.46 -8.00
N SER A 131 -17.86 7.70 -7.45
CA SER A 131 -19.10 7.07 -7.89
C SER A 131 -19.59 7.78 -9.16
N MET A 132 -19.68 7.07 -10.28
CA MET A 132 -20.23 7.62 -11.52
C MET A 132 -21.75 7.82 -11.43
N ILE A 133 -22.40 7.17 -10.48
CA ILE A 133 -23.86 7.19 -10.33
C ILE A 133 -24.32 8.38 -9.49
N SER A 134 -23.64 8.64 -8.37
CA SER A 134 -23.94 9.80 -7.51
C SER A 134 -23.16 11.05 -7.90
N GLY A 135 -22.05 10.90 -8.63
CA GLY A 135 -21.10 11.97 -8.90
C GLY A 135 -20.20 12.31 -7.71
N ASN A 136 -20.38 11.65 -6.56
CA ASN A 136 -19.53 11.85 -5.39
C ASN A 136 -18.11 11.38 -5.70
N TRP A 137 -17.13 12.20 -5.33
CA TRP A 137 -15.72 11.86 -5.46
C TRP A 137 -14.96 12.27 -4.21
N ILE A 138 -13.90 11.54 -3.91
CA ILE A 138 -13.10 11.74 -2.70
C ILE A 138 -11.65 11.37 -2.95
N GLY A 139 -10.75 12.26 -2.53
CA GLY A 139 -9.31 12.05 -2.63
C GLY A 139 -8.78 11.08 -1.57
N LEU A 140 -7.77 10.31 -1.94
CA LEU A 140 -6.99 9.52 -1.00
C LEU A 140 -6.08 10.44 -0.20
N PRO A 141 -6.13 10.41 1.14
CA PRO A 141 -5.28 11.24 1.98
C PRO A 141 -3.82 10.76 1.95
N LEU A 142 -2.94 11.56 2.53
CA LEU A 142 -1.59 11.13 2.92
C LEU A 142 -1.67 10.13 4.10
N GLY A 143 -0.55 9.49 4.40
CA GLY A 143 -0.46 8.53 5.50
C GLY A 143 0.85 8.57 6.26
N ALA A 144 0.85 8.01 7.47
CA ALA A 144 2.03 7.82 8.28
C ALA A 144 2.74 6.53 7.89
N LEU A 145 3.95 6.63 7.34
CA LEU A 145 4.79 5.45 7.06
C LEU A 145 5.24 4.78 8.36
N ASN A 146 5.65 5.58 9.33
CA ASN A 146 6.10 5.14 10.65
C ASN A 146 5.14 5.68 11.71
N TYR A 147 4.02 4.96 11.90
CA TYR A 147 3.06 5.36 12.91
C TYR A 147 3.65 5.27 14.32
N ARG A 148 3.28 6.20 15.20
CA ARG A 148 3.62 6.28 16.63
C ARG A 148 2.38 6.67 17.42
N VAL A 149 2.13 5.95 18.52
CA VAL A 149 0.98 6.21 19.41
C VAL A 149 1.31 7.36 20.36
N GLY A 150 0.36 8.27 20.55
CA GLY A 150 0.48 9.39 21.50
C GLY A 150 1.30 10.58 20.99
N GLU A 151 1.69 10.57 19.72
CA GLU A 151 2.50 11.61 19.09
C GLU A 151 1.83 12.12 17.81
N VAL A 152 2.21 13.33 17.38
CA VAL A 152 1.82 13.84 16.06
C VAL A 152 2.65 13.13 15.01
N ASN A 153 1.99 12.37 14.15
CA ASN A 153 2.65 11.57 13.12
C ASN A 153 2.99 12.42 11.90
N GLU A 154 4.17 12.20 11.32
CA GLU A 154 4.54 12.79 10.04
C GLU A 154 3.76 12.13 8.91
N LEU A 155 3.08 12.94 8.10
CA LEU A 155 2.34 12.48 6.94
C LEU A 155 3.22 12.52 5.69
N ALA A 156 3.19 11.43 4.94
CA ALA A 156 3.94 11.25 3.71
C ALA A 156 3.06 10.67 2.61
N ASP A 157 3.58 10.72 1.39
CA ASP A 157 2.97 10.08 0.24
C ASP A 157 2.87 8.56 0.44
N ILE A 158 1.79 7.98 -0.08
CA ILE A 158 1.46 6.58 -0.01
C ILE A 158 1.96 5.90 -1.27
N TYR A 159 2.97 5.06 -1.12
CA TYR A 159 3.51 4.24 -2.21
C TYR A 159 3.12 2.78 -2.01
N LEU A 160 2.62 2.18 -3.09
CA LEU A 160 2.42 0.74 -3.19
C LEU A 160 3.61 0.12 -3.93
N ARG A 161 4.44 -0.63 -3.20
CA ARG A 161 5.51 -1.45 -3.80
C ARG A 161 4.89 -2.65 -4.54
N PRO A 162 5.65 -3.32 -5.42
CA PRO A 162 5.12 -4.46 -6.17
C PRO A 162 4.51 -5.53 -5.25
N GLY A 163 3.22 -5.81 -5.44
CA GLY A 163 2.46 -6.79 -4.64
C GLY A 163 1.91 -6.28 -3.31
N GLU A 164 2.11 -5.00 -2.96
CA GLU A 164 1.45 -4.38 -1.81
C GLU A 164 0.01 -3.98 -2.11
N SER A 165 -0.79 -3.87 -1.06
CA SER A 165 -2.19 -3.44 -1.13
C SER A 165 -2.47 -2.21 -0.26
N ALA A 166 -3.57 -1.54 -0.56
CA ALA A 166 -4.18 -0.53 0.30
C ALA A 166 -5.64 -0.92 0.54
N ILE A 167 -6.03 -0.97 1.79
CA ILE A 167 -7.44 -1.05 2.20
C ILE A 167 -7.91 0.37 2.43
N ILE A 168 -8.80 0.84 1.55
CA ILE A 168 -9.37 2.18 1.56
C ILE A 168 -10.76 2.10 2.18
N ALA A 169 -10.86 2.48 3.46
CA ALA A 169 -12.10 2.48 4.21
C ALA A 169 -12.78 3.85 4.19
N THR A 170 -14.10 3.87 4.03
CA THR A 170 -14.88 5.13 4.00
C THR A 170 -14.83 5.88 5.33
N ARG A 171 -14.82 5.15 6.45
CA ARG A 171 -14.89 5.69 7.82
C ARG A 171 -13.68 6.52 8.25
N GLN A 172 -13.82 7.16 9.42
CA GLN A 172 -12.72 7.75 10.16
C GLN A 172 -11.71 6.71 10.64
N SER A 173 -10.43 7.09 10.63
CA SER A 173 -9.35 6.27 11.18
C SER A 173 -9.51 6.10 12.69
N PRO A 174 -9.49 4.88 13.23
CA PRO A 174 -9.48 4.63 14.68
C PRO A 174 -8.30 5.28 15.39
N VAL A 175 -7.21 5.53 14.66
CA VAL A 175 -5.97 6.13 15.18
C VAL A 175 -5.74 7.56 14.66
N GLY A 176 -6.75 8.15 14.01
CA GLY A 176 -6.75 9.54 13.54
C GLY A 176 -6.00 9.80 12.22
N VAL A 177 -5.23 8.85 11.71
CA VAL A 177 -4.47 8.97 10.45
C VAL A 177 -4.53 7.69 9.62
N SER A 178 -4.33 7.79 8.31
CA SER A 178 -3.97 6.65 7.47
C SER A 178 -2.54 6.22 7.79
N PHE A 179 -2.23 4.93 7.71
CA PHE A 179 -0.90 4.44 8.10
C PHE A 179 -0.49 3.15 7.38
N LYS A 180 0.82 2.92 7.33
CA LYS A 180 1.41 1.65 6.86
C LYS A 180 1.33 0.62 7.99
N VAL A 181 0.72 -0.53 7.72
CA VAL A 181 0.69 -1.63 8.68
C VAL A 181 2.11 -2.16 8.88
N ASN A 182 2.43 -2.57 10.10
CA ASN A 182 3.67 -3.24 10.46
C ASN A 182 3.39 -4.45 11.36
N SER A 183 4.42 -5.25 11.65
CA SER A 183 4.30 -6.38 12.58
C SER A 183 3.64 -5.98 13.91
N CYS A 184 3.96 -4.80 14.42
CA CYS A 184 3.48 -4.31 15.70
C CYS A 184 2.02 -3.84 15.71
N SER A 185 1.34 -3.74 14.56
CA SER A 185 0.01 -3.12 14.50
C SER A 185 -1.07 -3.92 15.24
N GLY A 186 -0.78 -5.15 15.67
CA GLY A 186 -1.68 -5.93 16.52
C GLY A 186 -1.92 -5.29 17.89
N PHE A 187 -0.95 -4.53 18.41
CA PHE A 187 -1.16 -3.70 19.61
C PHE A 187 -2.21 -2.61 19.39
N LEU A 188 -2.45 -2.17 18.16
CA LEU A 188 -3.49 -1.19 17.87
C LEU A 188 -4.87 -1.86 17.97
N GLU A 189 -5.02 -3.08 17.46
CA GLU A 189 -6.26 -3.86 17.48
C GLU A 189 -6.76 -4.16 18.92
N ASP A 190 -5.86 -4.30 19.90
CA ASP A 190 -6.22 -4.52 21.31
C ASP A 190 -6.89 -3.30 21.95
N SER A 191 -6.68 -2.10 21.37
CA SER A 191 -7.18 -0.83 21.90
C SER A 191 -8.20 -0.12 21.00
N GLN A 192 -8.25 -0.47 19.73
CA GLN A 192 -9.05 0.17 18.69
C GLN A 192 -9.63 -0.89 17.76
N GLU A 193 -10.86 -0.69 17.30
CA GLU A 193 -11.50 -1.61 16.37
C GLU A 193 -11.25 -1.19 14.91
N PHE A 194 -10.55 -2.06 14.18
CA PHE A 194 -10.34 -1.91 12.75
C PHE A 194 -11.29 -2.81 11.97
N ALA A 195 -11.78 -2.29 10.86
CA ALA A 195 -12.64 -3.04 9.96
C ALA A 195 -12.16 -2.82 8.52
N PRO A 196 -11.67 -3.87 7.84
CA PRO A 196 -11.38 -5.22 8.34
C PRO A 196 -10.42 -5.24 9.53
N ALA A 197 -10.41 -6.31 10.31
CA ALA A 197 -9.43 -6.46 11.39
C ALA A 197 -7.98 -6.41 10.85
N LEU A 198 -7.03 -5.94 11.65
CA LEU A 198 -5.62 -5.98 11.30
C LEU A 198 -5.10 -7.41 11.43
N ASN A 199 -4.58 -7.96 10.33
CA ASN A 199 -3.91 -9.26 10.35
C ASN A 199 -2.44 -9.06 10.72
N THR A 200 -2.07 -9.22 11.99
CA THR A 200 -0.69 -8.88 12.43
C THR A 200 -0.14 -9.77 13.53
N SER A 201 1.18 -9.97 13.46
CA SER A 201 2.00 -10.72 14.40
C SER A 201 2.84 -9.76 15.26
N CYS A 202 2.57 -9.67 16.55
CA CYS A 202 3.41 -8.89 17.46
C CYS A 202 4.68 -9.65 17.87
N VAL A 203 5.63 -8.91 18.45
CA VAL A 203 6.81 -9.46 19.13
C VAL A 203 6.37 -10.52 20.14
N ASP A 204 7.07 -11.66 20.13
CA ASP A 204 6.83 -12.72 21.10
C ASP A 204 7.15 -12.19 22.50
N PRO A 205 6.22 -12.30 23.47
CA PRO A 205 6.44 -11.91 24.86
C PRO A 205 7.74 -12.45 25.48
N SER A 206 8.17 -13.65 25.07
CA SER A 206 9.43 -14.26 25.52
C SER A 206 10.69 -13.56 25.00
N GLU A 207 10.62 -12.82 23.89
CA GLU A 207 11.73 -12.01 23.37
C GLU A 207 11.94 -10.73 24.18
N ILE A 208 10.90 -10.22 24.85
CA ILE A 208 10.99 -9.00 25.67
C ILE A 208 11.81 -9.25 26.94
N LEU A 209 11.63 -10.42 27.55
CA LEU A 209 12.38 -10.85 28.73
C LEU A 209 12.72 -12.35 28.63
N PRO A 210 13.80 -12.71 27.91
CA PRO A 210 14.16 -14.10 27.72
C PRO A 210 14.60 -14.75 29.04
N PRO A 211 14.41 -16.07 29.21
CA PRO A 211 14.72 -16.81 30.44
C PRO A 211 16.23 -17.05 30.63
N THR A 212 17.03 -15.99 30.63
CA THR A 212 18.47 -16.06 30.88
C THR A 212 18.75 -16.11 32.38
N ILE A 213 19.91 -16.68 32.76
CA ILE A 213 20.37 -16.70 34.17
C ILE A 213 20.38 -15.29 34.76
N GLU A 214 20.81 -14.30 33.96
CA GLU A 214 20.87 -12.91 34.39
C GLU A 214 19.49 -12.31 34.64
N ASN A 215 18.54 -12.52 33.72
CA ASN A 215 17.17 -12.02 33.88
C ASN A 215 16.47 -12.66 35.08
N ILE A 216 16.69 -13.95 35.33
CA ILE A 216 16.13 -14.65 36.50
C ILE A 216 16.72 -14.09 37.80
N ARG A 217 18.02 -13.81 37.85
CA ARG A 217 18.66 -13.20 39.03
C ARG A 217 18.19 -11.77 39.29
N THR A 218 18.03 -10.98 38.24
CA THR A 218 17.73 -9.55 38.33
C THR A 218 16.24 -9.30 38.57
N TYR A 219 15.35 -10.00 37.85
CA TYR A 219 13.91 -9.73 37.87
C TYR A 219 13.09 -10.80 38.58
N GLY A 220 13.66 -11.98 38.84
CA GLY A 220 12.99 -13.12 39.46
C GLY A 220 12.32 -14.06 38.46
N ASP A 221 12.16 -15.33 38.85
CA ASP A 221 11.56 -16.37 38.00
C ASP A 221 10.07 -16.09 37.73
N ALA A 222 9.35 -15.50 38.69
CA ALA A 222 7.97 -15.06 38.51
C ALA A 222 7.81 -14.02 37.39
N CYS A 223 8.80 -13.12 37.23
CA CYS A 223 8.78 -12.10 36.20
C CYS A 223 8.96 -12.69 34.81
N VAL A 224 9.97 -13.56 34.67
CA VAL A 224 10.26 -14.25 33.41
C VAL A 224 9.06 -15.08 32.98
N LYS A 225 8.49 -15.89 33.89
CA LYS A 225 7.28 -16.67 33.61
C LYS A 225 6.08 -15.80 33.25
N PHE A 226 5.91 -14.65 33.91
CA PHE A 226 4.84 -13.72 33.56
C PHE A 226 5.01 -13.19 32.15
N ALA A 227 6.22 -12.75 31.78
CA ALA A 227 6.50 -12.25 30.43
C ALA A 227 6.28 -13.32 29.38
N GLU A 228 6.81 -14.54 29.57
CA GLU A 228 6.66 -15.66 28.63
C GLU A 228 5.21 -16.06 28.38
N ASN A 229 4.35 -16.00 29.41
CA ASN A 229 2.95 -16.41 29.31
C ASN A 229 1.99 -15.25 29.03
N PHE A 230 2.52 -14.04 28.85
CA PHE A 230 1.68 -12.87 28.62
C PHE A 230 1.01 -12.96 27.24
N LYS A 231 -0.20 -12.42 27.12
CA LYS A 231 -0.92 -12.42 25.84
C LYS A 231 -0.15 -11.57 24.82
N THR A 232 0.08 -12.12 23.62
CA THR A 232 0.64 -11.39 22.48
C THR A 232 -0.23 -10.19 22.12
N CYS A 233 0.40 -9.09 21.68
CA CYS A 233 -0.29 -7.87 21.24
C CYS A 233 -1.15 -7.17 22.30
N SER A 234 -0.94 -7.41 23.59
CA SER A 234 -1.71 -6.75 24.65
C SER A 234 -0.86 -5.84 25.53
N TYR A 235 -1.51 -4.89 26.19
CA TYR A 235 -0.85 -3.98 27.14
C TYR A 235 -0.88 -4.54 28.56
N ILE A 236 0.24 -4.39 29.28
CA ILE A 236 0.30 -4.74 30.71
C ILE A 236 -0.41 -3.65 31.52
N THR A 237 -1.41 -4.07 32.30
CA THR A 237 -2.15 -3.22 33.24
C THR A 237 -2.10 -3.82 34.64
N SER A 238 -2.49 -3.04 35.65
CA SER A 238 -2.59 -3.54 37.02
C SER A 238 -3.59 -4.69 37.19
N ASN A 239 -4.50 -4.86 36.23
CA ASN A 239 -5.52 -5.90 36.20
C ASN A 239 -5.08 -7.16 35.44
N SER A 240 -3.88 -7.14 34.83
CA SER A 240 -3.36 -8.29 34.11
C SER A 240 -3.17 -9.49 35.06
N PRO A 241 -3.62 -10.70 34.69
CA PRO A 241 -3.47 -11.89 35.52
C PRO A 241 -2.01 -12.12 35.92
N GLY A 242 -1.73 -12.25 37.22
CA GLY A 242 -0.37 -12.43 37.75
C GLY A 242 0.40 -11.14 38.04
N TYR A 243 -0.12 -9.97 37.68
CA TYR A 243 0.55 -8.68 37.88
C TYR A 243 0.85 -8.36 39.35
N SER A 244 -0.08 -8.67 40.27
CA SER A 244 0.07 -8.37 41.70
C SER A 244 1.20 -9.13 42.40
N GLY A 245 1.67 -10.24 41.80
CA GLY A 245 2.78 -11.03 42.32
C GLY A 245 4.16 -10.55 41.86
N LEU A 246 4.22 -9.52 41.01
CA LEU A 246 5.48 -9.07 40.41
C LEU A 246 6.21 -8.06 41.30
N SER A 247 7.55 -8.15 41.27
CA SER A 247 8.41 -7.15 41.89
C SER A 247 8.33 -5.81 41.15
N ARG A 248 8.62 -4.71 41.84
CA ARG A 248 8.65 -3.39 41.20
C ARG A 248 9.67 -3.32 40.05
N ALA A 249 10.85 -3.90 40.25
CA ALA A 249 11.90 -3.98 39.24
C ALA A 249 11.46 -4.73 37.97
N CYS A 250 10.66 -5.79 38.12
CA CYS A 250 10.07 -6.51 37.00
C CYS A 250 9.12 -5.59 36.21
N ILE A 251 8.17 -4.95 36.89
CA ILE A 251 7.15 -4.09 36.28
C ILE A 251 7.82 -2.94 35.51
N ASP A 252 8.77 -2.25 36.14
CA ASP A 252 9.51 -1.13 35.53
C ASP A 252 10.29 -1.56 34.29
N TYR A 253 10.66 -2.84 34.19
CA TYR A 253 11.32 -3.39 32.99
C TYR A 253 10.31 -3.77 31.90
N ILE A 254 9.29 -4.58 32.20
CA ILE A 254 8.41 -5.15 31.16
C ILE A 254 7.35 -4.17 30.67
N GLN A 255 6.75 -3.38 31.56
CA GLN A 255 5.60 -2.54 31.20
C GLN A 255 5.86 -1.55 30.05
N PRO A 256 7.00 -0.82 29.98
CA PRO A 256 7.27 0.05 28.83
C PRO A 256 7.58 -0.71 27.53
N ARG A 257 7.93 -2.00 27.62
CA ARG A 257 8.34 -2.83 26.48
C ARG A 257 7.18 -3.57 25.81
N PHE A 258 6.11 -3.85 26.55
CA PHE A 258 4.85 -4.36 25.99
C PHE A 258 3.97 -3.23 25.45
N THR A 259 4.51 -2.48 24.48
CA THR A 259 3.82 -1.35 23.84
C THR A 259 4.06 -1.34 22.34
N TYR A 260 3.11 -0.75 21.61
CA TYR A 260 3.27 -0.50 20.17
C TYR A 260 4.54 0.29 19.86
N ASN A 261 4.81 1.37 20.59
CA ASN A 261 5.95 2.25 20.35
C ASN A 261 7.28 1.53 20.57
N TYR A 262 7.39 0.67 21.59
CA TYR A 262 8.58 -0.13 21.80
C TYR A 262 8.78 -1.13 20.66
N CYS A 263 7.76 -1.92 20.34
CA CYS A 263 7.79 -2.90 19.26
C CYS A 263 8.22 -2.26 17.93
N SER A 264 7.57 -1.15 17.55
CA SER A 264 7.88 -0.43 16.30
C SER A 264 9.21 0.32 16.35
N GLY A 265 9.85 0.43 17.51
CA GLY A 265 11.20 0.98 17.67
C GLY A 265 12.30 -0.06 17.44
N ILE A 266 11.99 -1.34 17.64
CA ILE A 266 12.96 -2.45 17.53
C ILE A 266 12.79 -3.29 16.27
N GLN A 267 11.60 -3.31 15.68
CA GLN A 267 11.27 -4.11 14.50
C GLN A 267 10.99 -3.21 13.30
N GLU A 268 11.78 -3.38 12.24
CA GLU A 268 11.69 -2.55 11.03
C GLU A 268 10.78 -3.14 9.94
N GLU A 269 10.30 -4.37 10.08
CA GLU A 269 9.57 -5.04 8.99
C GLU A 269 8.13 -4.51 8.86
N SER A 270 7.92 -3.69 7.83
CA SER A 270 6.60 -3.19 7.45
C SER A 270 5.81 -4.28 6.72
N SER A 271 4.52 -4.40 7.04
CA SER A 271 3.58 -5.22 6.28
C SER A 271 3.45 -4.69 4.85
N LYS A 272 2.93 -5.53 3.95
CA LYS A 272 2.64 -5.19 2.55
C LYS A 272 1.32 -4.43 2.38
N GLU A 273 0.79 -3.84 3.44
CA GLU A 273 -0.55 -3.27 3.50
C GLU A 273 -0.54 -1.83 4.02
N TRP A 274 -1.33 -0.98 3.37
CA TRP A 274 -1.71 0.34 3.88
C TRP A 274 -3.15 0.32 4.37
N ARG A 275 -3.41 1.01 5.48
CA ARG A 275 -4.76 1.36 5.94
C ARG A 275 -5.03 2.82 5.62
N VAL A 276 -5.93 3.05 4.67
CA VAL A 276 -6.29 4.38 4.17
C VAL A 276 -7.72 4.68 4.61
N PHE A 277 -7.93 5.82 5.24
CA PHE A 277 -9.23 6.22 5.78
C PHE A 277 -9.71 7.52 5.14
N LEU A 278 -10.90 7.48 4.54
CA LEU A 278 -11.48 8.63 3.84
C LEU A 278 -12.15 9.65 4.78
N ASN A 279 -12.19 9.36 6.08
CA ASN A 279 -12.70 10.23 7.14
C ASN A 279 -14.15 10.69 6.94
N GLN A 280 -15.01 9.80 6.43
CA GLN A 280 -16.44 10.04 6.29
C GLN A 280 -17.24 9.44 7.43
N ASN A 281 -18.40 10.04 7.69
CA ASN A 281 -19.36 9.60 8.70
C ASN A 281 -20.61 8.95 8.09
N ASN A 282 -20.68 8.87 6.77
CA ASN A 282 -21.81 8.30 6.02
C ASN A 282 -21.26 7.46 4.87
N THR A 283 -22.07 6.52 4.40
CA THR A 283 -21.71 5.65 3.29
C THR A 283 -21.55 6.45 2.00
N LEU A 284 -20.52 6.16 1.21
CA LEU A 284 -20.25 6.83 -0.06
C LEU A 284 -20.83 6.09 -1.26
N TRP A 285 -20.89 4.76 -1.17
CA TRP A 285 -21.25 3.89 -2.28
C TRP A 285 -22.67 3.38 -2.15
N LYS A 286 -23.39 3.30 -3.27
CA LYS A 286 -24.69 2.64 -3.32
C LYS A 286 -24.53 1.14 -3.14
N GLU A 287 -25.56 0.55 -2.55
CA GLU A 287 -25.66 -0.90 -2.35
C GLU A 287 -25.83 -1.67 -3.67
N ASN A 288 -26.51 -1.09 -4.66
CA ASN A 288 -26.78 -1.73 -5.95
C ASN A 288 -26.59 -0.73 -7.09
N TYR A 289 -26.25 -1.24 -8.28
CA TYR A 289 -26.08 -0.45 -9.50
C TYR A 289 -25.06 0.67 -9.33
N GLU A 290 -23.96 0.37 -8.66
CA GLU A 290 -22.88 1.31 -8.39
C GLU A 290 -21.73 1.11 -9.37
N VAL A 291 -21.07 2.21 -9.69
CA VAL A 291 -19.92 2.24 -10.57
C VAL A 291 -18.88 3.14 -9.93
N ILE A 292 -17.79 2.54 -9.47
CA ILE A 292 -16.72 3.25 -8.78
C ILE A 292 -15.48 3.26 -9.69
N ARG A 293 -14.96 4.45 -9.96
CA ARG A 293 -13.68 4.65 -10.65
C ARG A 293 -12.60 4.99 -9.65
N LEU A 294 -11.46 4.31 -9.77
CA LEU A 294 -10.19 4.77 -9.23
C LEU A 294 -9.55 5.70 -10.25
N MET A 295 -9.18 6.90 -9.82
CA MET A 295 -8.63 7.95 -10.69
C MET A 295 -7.28 8.43 -10.16
N ASP A 296 -6.37 8.76 -11.07
CA ASP A 296 -5.06 9.29 -10.73
C ASP A 296 -5.12 10.79 -10.34
N GLU A 297 -3.95 11.37 -10.06
CA GLU A 297 -3.82 12.77 -9.64
C GLU A 297 -4.25 13.80 -10.71
N LYS A 298 -4.46 13.35 -11.96
CA LYS A 298 -4.96 14.16 -13.08
C LYS A 298 -6.40 13.82 -13.44
N HIS A 299 -7.10 13.08 -12.58
CA HIS A 299 -8.47 12.61 -12.78
C HIS A 299 -8.65 11.68 -13.99
N ARG A 300 -7.60 10.94 -14.36
CA ARG A 300 -7.67 9.90 -15.40
C ARG A 300 -7.98 8.55 -14.77
N THR A 301 -8.79 7.75 -15.43
CA THR A 301 -9.24 6.45 -14.91
C THR A 301 -8.10 5.45 -14.88
N VAL A 302 -7.82 4.91 -13.68
CA VAL A 302 -6.84 3.85 -13.43
C VAL A 302 -7.51 2.49 -13.51
N ASP A 303 -8.65 2.35 -12.83
CA ASP A 303 -9.42 1.11 -12.79
C ASP A 303 -10.89 1.39 -12.43
N VAL A 304 -11.77 0.43 -12.70
CA VAL A 304 -13.22 0.58 -12.53
C VAL A 304 -13.81 -0.70 -11.96
N ILE A 305 -14.74 -0.55 -11.03
CA ILE A 305 -15.57 -1.64 -10.53
C ILE A 305 -17.05 -1.28 -10.64
N ASN A 306 -17.87 -2.23 -11.10
CA ASN A 306 -19.31 -2.07 -11.25
C ASN A 306 -20.07 -3.26 -10.64
N TYR A 307 -21.27 -2.99 -10.13
CA TYR A 307 -22.19 -3.99 -9.59
C TYR A 307 -23.61 -3.50 -9.46
#